data_AF-A0A9X6ZS39-F1
#
_entry.id   AF-A0A9X6ZS39-F1
#
_cell.length_a   1.000
_cell.length_b   1.000
_cell.length_c   1.000
_cell.angle_alpha   90.00
_cell.angle_beta   90.00
_cell.angle_gamma   90.00
#
_symmetry.space_group_name_H-M   'P 1'
#
loop_
_entity.id
_entity.type
_entity.pdbx_description
1 polymer ?
#
loop_
_entity_poly.entity_id
_entity_poly.type
_entity_poly.pdbx_seq_one_letter_code
_entity_poly.pdbx_strand_id
1 'polypeptide(L)'
;MNEKNGFFKKLFKKSFFIELDEALTYPSAQTICQEIEKYAAGSKEELRFESKVKPVTFYLDDKLYRAEISMARGGYYISCNEV
;
A
#
# COMPACT_ATOMS: atom_id res chain seq x y z
N MET A 1 -29.77 18.78 1.87
CA MET A 1 -29.06 17.93 0.90
C MET A 1 -27.72 18.61 0.65
N ASN A 2 -26.63 18.11 1.23
CA ASN A 2 -25.31 18.76 1.14
C ASN A 2 -24.40 17.92 0.28
N GLU A 3 -24.36 18.29 -1.00
CA GLU A 3 -23.48 17.76 -2.03
C GLU A 3 -22.09 18.38 -1.81
N LYS A 4 -21.24 17.70 -1.03
CA LYS A 4 -19.83 18.06 -0.92
C LYS A 4 -19.09 17.46 -2.10
N ASN A 5 -18.97 18.29 -3.14
CA ASN A 5 -17.96 18.20 -4.19
C ASN A 5 -16.61 17.80 -3.59
N GLY A 6 -16.26 16.53 -3.75
CA GLY A 6 -14.92 16.00 -3.56
C GLY A 6 -14.60 15.17 -4.79
N PHE A 7 -14.32 15.83 -5.92
CA PHE A 7 -13.54 15.21 -6.98
C PHE A 7 -12.16 14.89 -6.39
N PHE A 8 -12.06 13.75 -5.70
CA PHE A 8 -10.78 13.14 -5.40
C PHE A 8 -10.18 12.82 -6.77
N LYS A 9 -9.32 13.73 -7.26
CA LYS A 9 -8.41 13.45 -8.34
C LYS A 9 -7.77 12.11 -7.97
N LYS A 10 -8.15 11.06 -8.68
CA LYS A 10 -7.49 9.75 -8.67
C LYS A 10 -6.07 10.05 -9.11
N LEU A 11 -5.22 10.44 -8.15
CA LEU A 11 -3.81 10.68 -8.40
C LEU A 11 -3.33 9.33 -8.89
N PHE A 12 -2.93 9.27 -10.16
CA PHE A 12 -2.20 8.16 -10.73
C PHE A 12 -0.85 8.11 -9.99
N LYS A 13 -0.87 7.65 -8.74
CA LYS A 13 0.30 7.55 -7.89
C LYS A 13 1.14 6.43 -8.47
N LYS A 14 2.17 6.80 -9.24
CA LYS A 14 3.23 5.87 -9.65
C LYS A 14 3.86 5.16 -8.45
N SER A 15 3.77 5.78 -7.27
CA SER A 15 4.22 5.20 -6.02
C SER A 15 3.44 5.75 -4.82
N PHE A 16 3.30 4.95 -3.78
CA PHE A 16 2.81 5.38 -2.47
C PHE A 16 3.55 4.65 -1.35
N PHE A 17 3.37 5.13 -0.12
CA PHE A 17 4.04 4.58 1.06
C PHE A 17 3.01 4.25 2.13
N ILE A 18 3.25 3.13 2.83
CA ILE A 18 2.49 2.74 4.02
C ILE A 18 3.45 2.79 5.20
N GLU A 19 3.16 3.67 6.15
CA GLU A 19 3.92 3.77 7.41
C GLU A 19 3.62 2.55 8.28
N LEU A 20 4.65 2.01 8.92
CA LEU A 20 4.51 0.92 9.88
C LEU A 20 4.67 1.49 11.29
N ASP A 21 3.59 1.55 12.04
CA ASP A 21 3.66 1.85 13.47
C ASP A 21 4.54 0.80 14.16
N GLU A 22 5.55 1.28 14.89
CA GLU A 22 6.43 0.48 15.75
C GLU A 22 7.22 -0.67 15.07
N ALA A 23 7.60 -0.51 13.80
CA ALA A 23 8.50 -1.48 13.18
C ALA A 23 9.98 -1.24 13.59
N LEU A 24 10.36 -1.62 14.82
CA LEU A 24 11.77 -1.80 15.20
C LEU A 24 12.37 -3.07 14.55
N THR A 25 11.53 -3.93 13.99
CA THR A 25 11.90 -5.20 13.35
C THR A 25 11.51 -5.22 11.89
N TYR A 26 12.32 -5.88 11.06
CA TYR A 26 12.04 -6.03 9.63
C TYR A 26 10.70 -6.76 9.42
N PRO A 27 9.71 -6.15 8.75
CA PRO A 27 8.34 -6.69 8.68
C PRO A 27 8.30 -7.99 7.87
N SER A 28 7.44 -8.91 8.27
CA SER A 28 7.22 -10.19 7.55
C SER A 28 6.38 -9.98 6.27
N ALA A 29 6.34 -10.97 5.38
CA ALA A 29 5.45 -10.91 4.21
C ALA A 29 3.97 -10.83 4.63
N GLN A 30 3.60 -11.52 5.72
CA GLN A 30 2.26 -11.46 6.29
C GLN A 30 1.91 -10.05 6.78
N THR A 31 2.83 -9.40 7.50
CA THR A 31 2.67 -8.02 7.97
C THR A 31 2.49 -7.08 6.78
N ILE A 32 3.30 -7.22 5.73
CA ILE A 32 3.18 -6.40 4.51
C ILE A 32 1.78 -6.55 3.89
N CYS A 33 1.30 -7.78 3.71
CA CYS A 33 -0.03 -8.03 3.16
C CYS A 33 -1.14 -7.39 4.02
N GLN A 34 -1.07 -7.52 5.35
CA GLN A 34 -2.06 -6.95 6.27
C GLN A 34 -2.12 -5.42 6.18
N GLU A 35 -0.98 -4.75 6.07
CA GLU A 35 -0.95 -3.29 5.95
C GLU A 35 -1.46 -2.82 4.58
N ILE A 36 -1.20 -3.56 3.51
CA ILE A 36 -1.80 -3.30 2.18
C ILE A 36 -3.32 -3.50 2.22
N GLU A 37 -3.83 -4.53 2.88
CA GLU A 37 -5.27 -4.76 3.06
C GLU A 37 -5.94 -3.61 3.82
N LYS A 38 -5.33 -3.13 4.90
CA LYS A 38 -5.81 -1.95 5.66
C LYS A 38 -5.82 -0.70 4.79
N TYR A 39 -4.76 -0.47 4.02
CA TYR A 39 -4.67 0.67 3.09
C TYR A 39 -5.81 0.61 2.06
N ALA A 40 -6.01 -0.54 1.41
CA ALA A 40 -7.05 -0.70 0.40
C ALA A 40 -8.47 -0.54 0.99
N ALA A 41 -8.73 -1.09 2.17
CA ALA A 41 -10.01 -0.93 2.86
C ALA A 41 -10.40 0.53 3.11
N GLY A 42 -9.42 1.42 3.32
CA GLY A 42 -9.64 2.86 3.47
C GLY A 42 -9.92 3.61 2.16
N SER A 43 -9.65 3.01 1.01
CA SER A 43 -9.62 3.68 -0.31
C SER A 43 -10.81 3.38 -1.23
N LYS A 44 -11.62 2.35 -0.93
CA LYS A 44 -12.63 1.75 -1.83
C LYS A 44 -12.08 1.15 -3.13
N GLU A 45 -10.76 1.02 -3.26
CA GLU A 45 -10.11 0.36 -4.40
C GLU A 45 -10.18 -1.17 -4.24
N GLU A 46 -10.31 -1.91 -5.35
CA GLU A 46 -10.31 -3.37 -5.33
C GLU A 46 -8.87 -3.89 -5.14
N LEU A 47 -8.63 -4.71 -4.11
CA LEU A 47 -7.32 -5.29 -3.85
C LEU A 47 -7.27 -6.76 -4.26
N ARG A 48 -6.26 -7.13 -5.05
CA ARG A 48 -5.95 -8.53 -5.37
C ARG A 48 -4.45 -8.80 -5.31
N PHE A 49 -4.02 -9.69 -4.42
CA PHE A 49 -2.62 -10.12 -4.39
C PHE A 49 -2.28 -11.03 -5.57
N GLU A 50 -1.18 -10.71 -6.25
CA GLU A 50 -0.57 -11.59 -7.25
C GLU A 50 0.48 -12.48 -6.58
N SER A 51 1.30 -11.90 -5.69
CA SER A 51 2.26 -12.62 -4.85
C SER A 51 2.15 -12.15 -3.41
N LYS A 52 1.95 -13.09 -2.47
CA LYS A 52 1.99 -12.85 -1.02
C LYS A 52 3.35 -13.18 -0.39
N VAL A 53 4.35 -13.56 -1.21
CA VAL A 53 5.74 -13.77 -0.77
C VAL A 53 6.61 -12.60 -1.20
N LYS A 54 7.77 -12.39 -0.56
CA LYS A 54 8.62 -11.23 -0.87
C LYS A 54 9.35 -11.38 -2.22
N PRO A 55 9.36 -10.37 -3.09
CA PRO A 55 8.63 -9.09 -2.96
C PRO A 55 7.12 -9.30 -3.18
N VAL A 56 6.31 -8.70 -2.31
CA VAL A 56 4.84 -8.79 -2.42
C VAL A 56 4.40 -7.99 -3.64
N THR A 57 3.59 -8.60 -4.50
CA THR A 57 3.00 -7.92 -5.66
C THR A 57 1.48 -8.01 -5.59
N PHE A 58 0.81 -6.92 -5.93
CA PHE A 58 -0.64 -6.84 -5.82
C PHE A 58 -1.20 -5.85 -6.84
N TYR A 59 -2.43 -6.12 -7.24
CA TYR A 59 -3.26 -5.20 -7.98
C TYR A 59 -4.06 -4.34 -7.01
N LEU A 60 -4.07 -3.04 -7.23
CA LEU A 60 -5.01 -2.11 -6.62
C LEU A 60 -5.81 -1.47 -7.77
N ASP A 61 -7.11 -1.79 -7.82
CA ASP A 61 -7.91 -1.81 -9.03
C ASP A 61 -7.20 -2.61 -10.14
N ASP A 62 -6.91 -1.99 -11.29
CA ASP A 62 -6.27 -2.62 -12.45
C ASP A 62 -4.75 -2.38 -12.55
N LYS A 63 -4.13 -1.83 -11.51
CA LYS A 63 -2.71 -1.44 -11.51
C LYS A 63 -1.88 -2.39 -10.68
N LEU A 64 -0.83 -2.96 -11.28
CA LEU A 64 0.13 -3.81 -10.59
C LEU A 64 1.14 -2.95 -9.82
N TYR A 65 1.29 -3.24 -8.53
CA TYR A 65 2.28 -2.64 -7.66
C TYR A 65 3.22 -3.71 -7.11
N ARG A 66 4.47 -3.33 -6.92
CA ARG A 66 5.50 -4.08 -6.19
C ARG A 66 5.77 -3.39 -4.85
N ALA A 67 5.56 -4.12 -3.77
CA ALA A 67 5.84 -3.68 -2.41
C ALA A 67 7.24 -4.10 -1.98
N GLU A 68 8.03 -3.10 -1.57
CA GLU A 68 9.37 -3.27 -1.01
C GLU A 68 9.45 -2.63 0.37
N ILE A 69 10.33 -3.17 1.22
CA ILE A 69 10.58 -2.59 2.53
C ILE A 69 11.72 -1.59 2.43
N SER A 70 11.47 -0.40 2.94
CA SER A 70 12.46 0.67 3.07
C SER A 70 12.54 1.14 4.51
N MET A 71 13.66 1.75 4.89
CA MET A 71 13.90 2.28 6.24
C MET A 71 14.12 3.79 6.17
N ALA A 72 13.48 4.54 7.06
CA ALA A 72 13.74 5.97 7.25
C ALA A 72 13.55 6.38 8.72
N ARG A 73 14.41 7.28 9.20
CA ARG A 73 14.32 7.92 10.53
C ARG A 73 14.08 6.95 11.71
N GLY A 74 14.61 5.73 11.64
CA GLY A 74 14.52 4.75 12.73
C GLY A 74 13.34 3.79 12.67
N GLY A 75 12.55 3.80 11.58
CA GLY A 75 11.46 2.84 11.35
C GLY A 75 11.45 2.30 9.93
N TYR A 76 10.70 1.21 9.73
CA TYR A 76 10.42 0.67 8.40
C TYR A 76 9.13 1.27 7.84
N TYR A 77 9.06 1.35 6.51
CA TYR A 77 7.85 1.65 5.77
C TYR A 77 7.80 0.77 4.52
N ILE A 78 6.60 0.56 3.99
CA ILE A 78 6.39 -0.17 2.75
C ILE A 78 6.35 0.86 1.62
N SER A 79 7.22 0.71 0.63
CA SER A 79 7.17 1.46 -0.63
C SER A 79 6.47 0.60 -1.68
N CYS A 80 5.34 1.09 -2.18
CA CYS A 80 4.56 0.47 -3.23
C CYS A 80 4.78 1.25 -4.52
N ASN A 81 5.39 0.62 -5.53
CA ASN A 81 5.68 1.24 -6.82
C ASN A 81 4.93 0.50 -7.93
N GLU A 82 4.26 1.25 -8.81
CA GLU A 82 3.59 0.72 -10.00
C GLU A 82 4.65 0.09 -10.93
N VAL A 83 4.34 -1.08 -11.50
CA VAL A 83 5.22 -1.85 -12.41
C VAL A 83 4.98 -1.47 -13.86
#